data_AF-A0A6L6B8C7-F1
#
_entry.id   AF-A0A6L6B8C7-F1
#
_cell.length_a   1.000
_cell.length_b   1.000
_cell.length_c   1.000
_cell.angle_alpha   90.00
_cell.angle_beta   90.00
_cell.angle_gamma   90.00
#
_symmetry.space_group_name_H-M   'P 1'
#
loop_
_entity.id
_entity.type
_entity.pdbx_description
1 polymer ?
#
loop_
_entity_poly.entity_id
_entity_poly.type
_entity_poly.pdbx_seq_one_letter_code
_entity_poly.pdbx_strand_id
1 'polypeptide(L)' 'KAYLRNKSVSSSIKTAVRKFREAVVKGDAAATTAELRAASKALDVAVSKGVIHKNAAANKKSSMAKAAAKAGVR' A
#
# COMPACT_ATOMS: atom_id res chain seq x y z
N LYS A 1 16.90 -9.17 -17.14
CA LYS A 1 15.44 -9.49 -17.16
C LYS A 1 14.74 -9.29 -15.80
N ALA A 2 15.32 -9.69 -14.66
CA ALA A 2 14.68 -9.57 -13.34
C ALA A 2 14.44 -8.12 -12.86
N TYR A 3 15.39 -7.21 -13.13
CA TYR A 3 15.28 -5.79 -12.77
C TYR A 3 14.01 -5.11 -13.30
N LEU A 4 13.65 -5.32 -14.56
CA LEU A 4 12.46 -4.71 -15.17
C LEU A 4 11.15 -5.18 -14.51
N ARG A 5 11.07 -6.46 -14.12
CA ARG A 5 9.92 -6.99 -13.38
C ARG A 5 9.82 -6.36 -11.99
N ASN A 6 10.94 -6.28 -11.28
CA ASN A 6 11.01 -5.67 -9.96
C ASN A 6 10.68 -4.16 -10.02
N LYS A 7 11.11 -3.48 -11.08
CA LYS A 7 10.77 -2.08 -11.34
C LYS A 7 9.26 -1.91 -11.51
N SER A 8 8.61 -2.74 -12.32
CA SER A 8 7.16 -2.72 -12.52
C SER A 8 6.39 -2.95 -11.21
N VAL A 9 6.76 -3.99 -10.44
CA VAL A 9 6.16 -4.27 -9.13
C VAL A 9 6.39 -3.14 -8.13
N SER A 10 7.60 -2.56 -8.11
CA SER A 10 7.90 -1.43 -7.22
C SER A 10 7.09 -0.19 -7.60
N SER A 11 6.90 0.08 -8.89
CA SER A 11 6.05 1.19 -9.34
C SER A 11 4.59 0.98 -9.01
N SER A 12 4.05 -0.23 -9.15
CA SER A 12 2.64 -0.50 -8.83
C SER A 12 2.35 -0.32 -7.34
N ILE A 13 3.25 -0.75 -6.46
CA ILE A 13 3.15 -0.52 -5.00
C ILE A 13 3.16 0.98 -4.70
N LYS A 14 4.05 1.75 -5.32
CA LYS A 14 4.11 3.21 -5.12
C LYS A 14 2.79 3.87 -5.55
N THR A 15 2.22 3.44 -6.67
CA THR A 15 0.92 3.94 -7.14
C THR A 15 -0.22 3.59 -6.18
N ALA A 16 -0.28 2.35 -5.67
CA ALA A 16 -1.31 1.95 -4.70
C ALA A 16 -1.24 2.78 -3.40
N VAL A 17 -0.03 3.00 -2.88
CA VAL A 17 0.17 3.85 -1.69
C VAL A 17 -0.22 5.31 -1.97
N ARG A 18 0.03 5.82 -3.18
CA ARG A 18 -0.39 7.17 -3.57
C ARG A 18 -1.92 7.30 -3.60
N LYS A 19 -2.63 6.34 -4.21
CA LYS A 19 -4.10 6.33 -4.23
C LYS A 19 -4.71 6.33 -2.83
N PHE A 20 -4.17 5.50 -1.93
CA PHE A 20 -4.58 5.51 -0.52
C PHE A 20 -4.41 6.90 0.12
N ARG A 21 -3.26 7.56 -0.08
CA ARG A 21 -3.03 8.91 0.45
C ARG A 21 -4.00 9.93 -0.13
N GLU A 22 -4.30 9.86 -1.42
CA GLU A 22 -5.29 10.73 -2.07
C GLU A 22 -6.69 10.50 -1.50
N ALA A 23 -7.10 9.25 -1.25
CA ALA A 23 -8.39 8.92 -0.63
C ALA A 23 -8.48 9.46 0.80
N VAL A 24 -7.41 9.33 1.59
CA VAL A 24 -7.32 9.88 2.95
C VAL A 24 -7.43 11.41 2.93
N VAL A 25 -6.75 12.09 2.01
CA VAL A 25 -6.81 13.55 1.88
C VAL A 25 -8.20 14.03 1.47
N LYS A 26 -8.88 13.28 0.59
CA LYS A 26 -10.26 13.59 0.17
C LYS A 26 -11.31 13.32 1.25
N GLY A 27 -10.96 12.57 2.30
CA GLY A 27 -11.90 12.27 3.40
C GLY A 27 -12.96 11.22 3.05
N ASP A 28 -12.79 10.46 1.97
CA ASP A 28 -13.71 9.39 1.60
C ASP A 28 -13.37 8.10 2.37
N ALA A 29 -14.17 7.79 3.39
CA ALA A 29 -13.96 6.63 4.23
C ALA A 29 -14.10 5.29 3.48
N ALA A 30 -15.05 5.20 2.54
CA ALA A 30 -15.28 3.98 1.77
C ALA A 30 -14.11 3.73 0.80
N ALA A 31 -13.68 4.76 0.08
CA ALA A 31 -12.51 4.67 -0.79
C ALA A 31 -11.23 4.39 0.01
N THR A 32 -11.08 4.99 1.19
CA THR A 32 -9.91 4.77 2.05
C THR A 32 -9.81 3.32 2.51
N THR A 33 -10.91 2.69 2.95
CA THR A 33 -10.89 1.25 3.33
C THR A 33 -10.60 0.33 2.15
N ALA A 34 -11.18 0.61 0.98
CA ALA A 34 -10.97 -0.18 -0.23
C ALA A 34 -9.51 -0.10 -0.70
N GLU A 35 -8.96 1.12 -0.80
CA GLU A 35 -7.57 1.35 -1.21
C GLU A 35 -6.58 0.83 -0.16
N LEU A 36 -6.90 0.90 1.13
CA LEU A 36 -6.07 0.31 2.19
C LEU A 36 -5.94 -1.20 2.04
N ARG A 37 -7.06 -1.91 1.76
CA ARG A 37 -7.06 -3.36 1.52
C ARG A 37 -6.29 -3.71 0.25
N ALA A 38 -6.51 -2.95 -0.83
CA ALA A 38 -5.82 -3.14 -2.10
C ALA A 38 -4.29 -2.95 -1.97
N ALA A 39 -3.86 -1.86 -1.32
CA ALA A 39 -2.45 -1.57 -1.08
C ALA A 39 -1.80 -2.63 -0.17
N SER A 40 -2.51 -3.09 0.86
CA SER A 40 -2.03 -4.16 1.75
C SER A 40 -1.81 -5.47 1.00
N LYS A 41 -2.77 -5.88 0.16
CA LYS A 41 -2.64 -7.08 -0.69
C LYS A 41 -1.47 -6.96 -1.67
N ALA A 42 -1.28 -5.78 -2.28
CA ALA A 42 -0.16 -5.56 -3.20
C ALA A 42 1.20 -5.69 -2.50
N LEU A 43 1.32 -5.22 -1.25
CA LEU A 43 2.53 -5.38 -0.44
C LEU A 43 2.80 -6.87 -0.12
N ASP A 44 1.77 -7.63 0.23
CA ASP A 44 1.92 -9.06 0.53
C ASP A 44 2.34 -9.88 -0.68
N VAL A 45 1.71 -9.62 -1.84
CA VAL A 45 2.12 -10.27 -3.10
C VAL A 45 3.57 -9.91 -3.46
N ALA A 46 4.01 -8.69 -3.17
CA ALA A 46 5.39 -8.28 -3.42
C ALA A 46 6.41 -8.95 -2.50
N VAL A 47 6.02 -9.26 -1.25
CA VAL A 47 6.82 -10.09 -0.33
C VAL A 47 6.91 -11.53 -0.85
N SER A 48 5.78 -12.13 -1.25
CA SER A 48 5.76 -13.50 -1.80
C SER A 48 6.60 -13.63 -3.07
N LYS A 49 6.67 -12.55 -3.88
CA LYS A 49 7.52 -12.48 -5.09
C LYS A 49 8.99 -12.13 -4.79
N GLY A 50 9.37 -11.94 -3.52
CA GLY A 50 10.73 -11.59 -3.12
C GLY A 50 11.19 -10.20 -3.56
N VAL A 51 10.27 -9.30 -3.93
CA VAL A 51 10.61 -7.96 -4.43
C VAL A 51 10.88 -6.99 -3.30
N ILE A 52 10.19 -7.15 -2.16
CA ILE A 52 10.40 -6.36 -0.95
C ILE A 52 10.57 -7.26 0.27
N HIS A 53 11.36 -6.81 1.23
CA HIS A 53 11.52 -7.53 2.50
C HIS A 53 10.24 -7.45 3.35
N LYS A 54 9.96 -8.50 4.13
CA LYS A 54 8.79 -8.58 5.02
C LYS A 54 8.66 -7.37 5.97
N ASN A 55 9.79 -6.89 6.51
CA ASN A 55 9.79 -5.72 7.40
C ASN A 55 9.43 -4.43 6.65
N ALA A 56 9.85 -4.29 5.39
CA ALA A 56 9.49 -3.13 4.58
C ALA A 56 7.98 -3.11 4.27
N ALA A 57 7.39 -4.29 4.02
CA ALA A 57 5.94 -4.41 3.89
C ALA A 57 5.21 -4.11 5.20
N ALA A 58 5.68 -4.66 6.32
CA ALA A 58 5.09 -4.44 7.65
C ALA A 58 5.10 -2.95 8.05
N ASN A 59 6.24 -2.27 7.87
CA ASN A 59 6.37 -0.84 8.16
C ASN A 59 5.38 0.01 7.34
N LYS A 60 5.22 -0.31 6.05
CA LYS A 60 4.25 0.37 5.17
C LYS A 60 2.81 0.10 5.58
N LYS A 61 2.44 -1.14 5.89
CA LYS A 61 1.10 -1.48 6.38
C LYS A 61 0.78 -0.75 7.69
N SER A 62 1.72 -0.75 8.64
CA SER A 62 1.56 -0.03 9.90
C SER A 62 1.37 1.48 9.68
N SER A 63 2.17 2.09 8.81
CA SER A 63 2.03 3.52 8.47
C SER A 63 0.68 3.84 7.84
N MET A 64 0.18 3.02 6.91
CA MET A 64 -1.13 3.22 6.28
C MET A 64 -2.27 3.02 7.28
N ALA A 65 -2.20 1.99 8.14
CA ALA A 65 -3.18 1.76 9.18
C ALA A 65 -3.26 2.93 10.19
N LYS A 66 -2.11 3.46 10.62
CA LYS A 66 -2.07 4.67 11.47
C LYS A 66 -2.69 5.89 10.79
N ALA A 67 -2.46 6.06 9.49
CA ALA A 67 -3.05 7.16 8.73
C ALA A 67 -4.58 7.02 8.59
N ALA A 68 -5.08 5.81 8.32
CA ALA A 68 -6.51 5.53 8.26
C ALA A 68 -7.19 5.75 9.63
N ALA A 69 -6.58 5.26 10.72
CA ALA A 69 -7.07 5.46 12.07
C ALA A 69 -7.12 6.95 12.45
N LYS A 70 -6.10 7.75 12.08
CA LYS A 70 -6.10 9.20 12.29
C LYS A 70 -7.22 9.89 11.48
N ALA A 71 -7.56 9.37 10.31
CA ALA A 71 -8.64 9.88 9.48
C ALA A 71 -10.04 9.45 9.94
N GLY A 72 -10.17 8.74 11.06
CA GLY A 72 -11.46 8.28 11.59
C GLY A 72 -12.06 7.08 10.85
N VAL A 73 -11.29 6.48 9.93
CA VAL A 73 -11.70 5.31 9.17
C VAL A 73 -11.35 4.06 9.98
N ARG A 74 -12.36 3.45 10.60
CA ARG A 74 -12.24 2.18 11.35
C ARG A 74 -12.65 1.00 10.47
#